data_AF-R9QQH0-F1
#
_entry.id   AF-R9QQH0-F1
#
_cell.length_a   1.000
_cell.length_b   1.000
_cell.length_c   1.000
_cell.angle_alpha   90.00
_cell.angle_beta   90.00
_cell.angle_gamma   90.00
#
_symmetry.space_group_name_H-M   'P 1'
#
loop_
_entity.id
_entity.type
_entity.pdbx_description
1 polymer ?
#
loop_
_entity_poly.entity_id
_entity_poly.type
_entity_poly.pdbx_seq_one_letter_code
_entity_poly.pdbx_strand_id
1 'polypeptide(L)'
;GVCVQTETVLCLGERIKPVLMVNKMDRTFLELQLDPEDAYKGFLRTIEAVNVIIATYQDELLGDVTVYPYKGTVAFGSGLHQWGFTLNKFANMYATKLKSAPKEGQSAEDAEKETKAKLLKNLWGDHYFNPKTRKWTKTPGAGIKRGFVQFILQPIYQLFNSIMSGEKDKYTKMIDSLGIKLANDEKDLDSKPLLKTVMRKWLPASEALLDMIVYHLPSPVTAQKYRVENLYEGPMEDACATAIRNCDPTGPLMLYVSKMVPTSDKGRFYAFGR
;
A
#
# COMPACT_ATOMS: atom_id res chain seq x y z
N GLY A 1 7.08 -7.58 -12.65
CA GLY A 1 6.02 -6.87 -13.38
C GLY A 1 4.73 -7.65 -13.25
N VAL A 2 3.71 -7.26 -14.01
CA VAL A 2 2.45 -8.00 -14.13
C VAL A 2 2.69 -9.19 -15.07
N CYS A 3 2.23 -10.37 -14.68
CA CYS A 3 2.32 -11.59 -15.49
C CYS A 3 0.92 -12.08 -15.84
N VAL A 4 0.79 -13.02 -16.79
CA VAL A 4 -0.51 -13.60 -17.19
C VAL A 4 -1.27 -14.16 -15.98
N GLN A 5 -0.58 -14.80 -15.03
CA GLN A 5 -1.21 -15.28 -13.79
C GLN A 5 -1.79 -14.14 -12.93
N THR A 6 -1.15 -12.97 -12.92
CA THR A 6 -1.68 -11.79 -12.21
C THR A 6 -2.98 -11.30 -12.82
N GLU A 7 -3.06 -11.33 -14.15
CA GLU A 7 -4.28 -10.98 -14.89
C GLU A 7 -5.39 -12.00 -14.65
N THR A 8 -5.09 -13.30 -14.77
CA THR A 8 -6.09 -14.37 -14.57
C THR A 8 -6.65 -14.41 -13.15
N VAL A 9 -5.84 -14.08 -12.14
CA VAL A 9 -6.24 -14.09 -10.73
C VAL A 9 -6.82 -12.75 -10.29
N LEU A 10 -6.85 -11.73 -11.15
CA LEU A 10 -7.55 -10.49 -10.88
C LEU A 10 -9.06 -10.77 -10.95
N CYS A 11 -9.65 -11.23 -9.84
CA CYS A 11 -11.03 -11.70 -9.75
C CYS A 11 -12.09 -10.59 -9.85
N LEU A 12 -12.00 -9.72 -10.86
CA LEU A 12 -12.93 -8.61 -11.07
C LEU A 12 -14.33 -9.10 -11.47
N GLY A 13 -14.43 -10.23 -12.19
CA GLY A 13 -15.73 -10.87 -12.50
C GLY A 13 -16.50 -11.30 -11.25
N GLU A 14 -15.81 -11.53 -10.13
CA GLU A 14 -16.40 -11.83 -8.82
C GLU A 14 -16.80 -10.58 -8.03
N ARG A 15 -16.71 -9.39 -8.66
CA ARG A 15 -16.93 -8.07 -8.04
C ARG A 15 -16.04 -7.85 -6.81
N ILE A 16 -14.78 -8.30 -6.87
CA ILE A 16 -13.79 -8.09 -5.79
C ILE A 16 -13.01 -6.81 -6.05
N LYS A 17 -12.98 -5.90 -5.06
CA LYS A 17 -12.21 -4.66 -5.14
C LYS A 17 -10.71 -4.95 -4.90
N PRO A 18 -9.82 -4.65 -5.86
CA PRO A 18 -8.40 -4.91 -5.72
C PRO A 18 -7.70 -3.82 -4.90
N VAL A 19 -6.63 -4.25 -4.24
CA VAL A 19 -5.59 -3.37 -3.68
C VAL A 19 -4.24 -3.96 -4.10
N LEU A 20 -3.24 -3.11 -4.37
CA LEU A 20 -2.00 -3.54 -5.02
C LEU A 20 -0.79 -3.37 -4.09
N MET A 21 0.05 -4.39 -3.96
CA MET A 21 1.39 -4.24 -3.37
C MET A 21 2.47 -4.47 -4.43
N VAL A 22 3.27 -3.43 -4.70
CA VAL A 22 4.49 -3.54 -5.50
C VAL A 22 5.58 -4.14 -4.62
N ASN A 23 5.75 -5.46 -4.71
CA ASN A 23 6.68 -6.24 -3.88
C ASN A 23 8.07 -6.38 -4.54
N LYS A 24 9.05 -6.85 -3.76
CA LYS A 24 10.46 -7.08 -4.13
C LYS A 24 11.24 -5.81 -4.44
N MET A 25 10.89 -4.69 -3.80
CA MET A 25 11.65 -3.45 -3.96
C MET A 25 13.11 -3.57 -3.51
N ASP A 26 13.43 -4.48 -2.59
CA ASP A 26 14.80 -4.77 -2.15
C ASP A 26 15.76 -5.04 -3.32
N ARG A 27 15.30 -5.72 -4.38
CA ARG A 27 16.09 -5.99 -5.59
C ARG A 27 16.47 -4.70 -6.32
N THR A 28 15.58 -3.71 -6.33
CA THR A 28 15.84 -2.41 -6.96
C THR A 28 17.02 -1.69 -6.32
N PHE A 29 17.17 -1.81 -5.00
CA PHE A 29 18.24 -1.16 -4.25
C PHE A 29 19.53 -1.99 -4.20
N LEU A 30 19.42 -3.30 -3.94
CA LEU A 30 20.58 -4.13 -3.63
C LEU A 30 21.20 -4.84 -4.84
N GLU A 31 20.38 -5.26 -5.80
CA GLU A 31 20.81 -6.10 -6.92
C GLU A 31 20.95 -5.27 -8.20
N LEU A 32 19.89 -4.55 -8.56
CA LEU A 32 19.82 -3.79 -9.80
C LEU A 32 20.49 -2.41 -9.70
N GLN A 33 20.63 -1.88 -8.47
CA GLN A 33 21.18 -0.56 -8.19
C GLN A 33 20.65 0.55 -9.12
N LEU A 34 19.34 0.51 -9.40
CA LEU A 34 18.73 1.44 -10.35
C LEU A 34 18.82 2.87 -9.83
N ASP A 35 18.93 3.85 -10.73
CA ASP A 35 18.70 5.24 -10.37
C ASP A 35 17.27 5.39 -9.80
N PRO A 36 17.06 6.22 -8.74
CA PRO A 36 15.74 6.40 -8.15
C PRO A 36 14.64 6.83 -9.13
N GLU A 37 14.94 7.59 -10.18
CA GLU A 37 13.96 7.98 -11.19
C GLU A 37 13.57 6.80 -12.09
N ASP A 38 14.52 5.92 -12.42
CA ASP A 38 14.25 4.72 -13.21
C ASP A 38 13.49 3.67 -12.41
N ALA A 39 13.80 3.53 -11.11
CA ALA A 39 13.01 2.76 -10.17
C ALA A 39 11.56 3.26 -10.13
N TYR A 40 11.35 4.57 -9.98
CA TYR A 40 10.02 5.18 -10.00
C TYR A 40 9.26 4.89 -11.31
N LYS A 41 9.91 5.07 -12.47
CA LYS A 41 9.29 4.76 -13.77
C LYS A 41 8.89 3.29 -13.87
N GLY A 42 9.71 2.38 -13.33
CA GLY A 42 9.37 0.95 -13.25
C GLY A 42 8.12 0.68 -12.40
N PHE A 43 7.99 1.35 -11.25
CA PHE A 43 6.79 1.26 -10.41
C PHE A 43 5.56 1.85 -11.11
N LEU A 44 5.70 3.01 -11.74
CA LEU A 44 4.63 3.66 -12.50
C LEU A 44 4.09 2.73 -13.60
N ARG A 45 4.97 2.19 -14.46
CA ARG A 45 4.59 1.24 -15.51
C ARG A 45 3.88 0.00 -14.97
N THR A 46 4.33 -0.50 -13.81
CA THR A 46 3.69 -1.67 -13.17
C THR A 46 2.26 -1.34 -12.75
N ILE A 47 2.03 -0.17 -12.15
CA ILE A 47 0.70 0.28 -11.72
C ILE A 47 -0.19 0.57 -12.93
N GLU A 48 0.34 1.20 -13.97
CA GLU A 48 -0.37 1.44 -15.23
C GLU A 48 -0.81 0.13 -15.89
N ALA A 49 0.07 -0.87 -15.95
CA ALA A 49 -0.27 -2.20 -16.50
C ALA A 49 -1.41 -2.87 -15.72
N VAL A 50 -1.42 -2.76 -14.38
CA VAL A 50 -2.54 -3.25 -13.56
C VAL A 50 -3.83 -2.48 -13.86
N ASN A 51 -3.76 -1.15 -13.97
CA ASN A 51 -4.93 -0.33 -14.26
C ASN A 51 -5.48 -0.55 -15.67
N VAL A 52 -4.63 -0.90 -16.66
CA VAL A 52 -5.09 -1.31 -17.99
C VAL A 52 -5.94 -2.58 -17.89
N ILE A 53 -5.50 -3.58 -17.12
CA ILE A 53 -6.29 -4.80 -16.88
C ILE A 53 -7.58 -4.45 -16.14
N ILE A 54 -7.54 -3.60 -15.11
CA ILE A 54 -8.76 -3.20 -14.40
C ILE A 54 -9.76 -2.53 -15.34
N ALA A 55 -9.28 -1.68 -16.26
CA ALA A 55 -10.13 -0.95 -17.18
C ALA A 55 -10.83 -1.84 -18.22
N THR A 56 -10.35 -3.06 -18.47
CA THR A 56 -11.04 -4.01 -19.39
C THR A 56 -12.26 -4.67 -18.74
N TYR A 57 -12.38 -4.62 -17.41
CA TYR A 57 -13.52 -5.17 -16.66
C TYR A 57 -14.33 -4.02 -16.05
N GLN A 58 -15.31 -3.52 -16.81
CA GLN A 58 -16.25 -2.50 -16.34
C GLN A 58 -17.50 -3.15 -15.75
N ASP A 59 -17.80 -2.85 -14.50
CA ASP A 59 -19.03 -3.24 -13.82
C ASP A 59 -19.59 -1.99 -13.11
N GLU A 60 -20.79 -1.57 -13.52
CA GLU A 60 -21.44 -0.36 -13.00
C GLU A 60 -21.68 -0.43 -11.49
N LEU A 61 -21.96 -1.62 -10.96
CA LEU A 61 -22.21 -1.83 -9.53
C LEU A 61 -20.93 -1.77 -8.70
N LEU A 62 -19.79 -2.09 -9.31
CA LEU A 62 -18.49 -2.06 -8.65
C LEU A 62 -17.88 -0.64 -8.63
N GLY A 63 -18.20 0.16 -9.65
CA GLY A 63 -17.71 1.53 -9.84
C GLY A 63 -16.22 1.60 -10.19
N ASP A 64 -15.59 2.76 -9.92
CA ASP A 64 -14.15 2.93 -10.15
C ASP A 64 -13.33 2.14 -9.12
N VAL A 65 -12.68 1.07 -9.59
CA VAL A 65 -11.77 0.23 -8.80
C VAL A 65 -10.31 0.36 -9.22
N THR A 66 -9.98 1.39 -10.00
CA THR A 66 -8.59 1.66 -10.37
C THR A 66 -7.73 1.97 -9.13
N VAL A 67 -6.49 1.46 -9.16
CA VAL A 67 -5.57 1.59 -8.04
C VAL A 67 -4.62 2.76 -8.25
N TYR A 68 -4.43 3.56 -7.19
CA TYR A 68 -3.60 4.75 -7.22
C TYR A 68 -2.83 4.93 -5.90
N PRO A 69 -1.52 5.20 -5.97
CA PRO A 69 -0.71 5.44 -4.77
C PRO A 69 -1.22 6.58 -3.88
N TYR A 70 -1.69 7.68 -4.48
CA TYR A 70 -2.19 8.85 -3.75
C TYR A 70 -3.55 8.60 -3.08
N LYS A 71 -4.32 7.60 -3.55
CA LYS A 71 -5.56 7.16 -2.89
C LYS A 71 -5.29 6.18 -1.75
N GLY A 72 -4.05 5.67 -1.61
CA GLY A 72 -3.70 4.67 -0.60
C GLY A 72 -3.93 3.21 -1.03
N THR A 73 -4.47 2.97 -2.23
CA THR A 73 -4.75 1.61 -2.73
C THR A 73 -3.52 0.88 -3.30
N VAL A 74 -2.34 1.50 -3.21
CA VAL A 74 -1.05 0.90 -3.59
C VAL A 74 -0.05 1.01 -2.45
N ALA A 75 0.51 -0.13 -2.04
CA ALA A 75 1.69 -0.22 -1.18
C ALA A 75 2.94 -0.60 -1.98
N PHE A 76 4.08 -0.27 -1.40
CA PHE A 76 5.41 -0.50 -1.92
C PHE A 76 6.24 -1.18 -0.83
N GLY A 77 6.98 -2.24 -1.15
CA GLY A 77 7.86 -2.84 -0.15
C GLY A 77 8.55 -4.14 -0.54
N SER A 78 8.99 -4.86 0.48
CA SER A 78 9.62 -6.18 0.37
C SER A 78 9.08 -7.11 1.45
N GLY A 79 8.39 -8.17 1.03
CA GLY A 79 7.98 -9.25 1.92
C GLY A 79 9.17 -10.01 2.52
N LEU A 80 10.28 -10.15 1.78
CA LEU A 80 11.49 -10.84 2.24
C LEU A 80 12.11 -10.12 3.45
N HIS A 81 12.20 -8.80 3.37
CA HIS A 81 12.75 -7.97 4.44
C HIS A 81 11.66 -7.44 5.39
N GLN A 82 10.39 -7.81 5.16
CA GLN A 82 9.22 -7.49 6.00
C GLN A 82 9.00 -5.99 6.23
N TRP A 83 9.28 -5.17 5.22
CA TRP A 83 8.99 -3.73 5.27
C TRP A 83 8.11 -3.32 4.09
N GLY A 84 7.31 -2.30 4.30
CA GLY A 84 6.42 -1.76 3.28
C GLY A 84 5.75 -0.47 3.74
N PHE A 85 5.24 0.29 2.78
CA PHE A 85 4.62 1.58 3.04
C PHE A 85 3.58 1.92 1.97
N THR A 86 2.61 2.73 2.36
CA THR A 86 1.78 3.52 1.44
C THR A 86 2.24 4.97 1.48
N LEU A 87 1.78 5.81 0.54
CA LEU A 87 2.10 7.24 0.58
C LEU A 87 1.57 7.94 1.84
N ASN A 88 0.53 7.40 2.48
CA ASN A 88 -0.01 7.91 3.73
C ASN A 88 1.03 7.95 4.85
N LYS A 89 1.89 6.93 4.96
CA LYS A 89 2.95 6.87 5.99
C LYS A 89 3.90 8.07 5.86
N PHE A 90 4.40 8.33 4.66
CA PHE A 90 5.31 9.44 4.40
C PHE A 90 4.60 10.80 4.47
N ALA A 91 3.37 10.91 3.96
CA ALA A 91 2.59 12.14 4.06
C ALA A 91 2.33 12.55 5.51
N ASN A 92 1.96 11.59 6.38
CA ASN A 92 1.83 11.82 7.82
C ASN A 92 3.17 12.26 8.44
N MET A 93 4.23 11.49 8.22
CA MET A 93 5.56 11.78 8.78
C MET A 93 6.05 13.19 8.42
N TYR A 94 5.86 13.61 7.16
CA TYR A 94 6.27 14.94 6.72
C TYR A 94 5.34 16.05 7.17
N ALA A 95 4.02 15.82 7.24
CA ALA A 95 3.07 16.80 7.75
C ALA A 95 3.38 17.17 9.21
N THR A 96 3.63 16.17 10.06
CA THR A 96 4.01 16.37 11.46
C THR A 96 5.36 17.09 11.59
N LYS A 97 6.35 16.77 10.74
CA LYS A 97 7.66 17.43 10.75
C LYS A 97 7.61 18.88 10.28
N LEU A 98 6.74 19.21 9.33
CA LEU A 98 6.64 20.57 8.77
C LEU A 98 5.94 21.55 9.72
N LYS A 99 5.22 21.06 10.75
CA LYS A 99 4.54 21.88 11.76
C LYS A 99 3.77 23.06 11.14
N SER A 100 2.92 22.76 10.16
CA SER A 100 2.19 23.79 9.41
C SER A 100 1.40 24.70 10.35
N ALA A 101 1.64 26.01 10.25
CA ALA A 101 0.89 26.99 11.02
C ALA A 101 -0.59 26.99 10.59
N PRO A 102 -1.54 26.91 11.53
CA PRO A 102 -2.95 27.01 11.20
C PRO A 102 -3.29 28.38 10.62
N LYS A 103 -4.19 28.42 9.64
CA LYS A 103 -4.77 29.67 9.17
C LYS A 103 -5.70 30.26 10.24
N GLU A 104 -6.02 31.54 10.14
CA GLU A 104 -6.95 32.22 11.04
C GLU A 104 -8.31 31.47 11.08
N GLY A 105 -8.73 31.04 12.27
CA GLY A 105 -9.94 30.24 12.48
C GLY A 105 -9.81 28.72 12.21
N GLN A 106 -8.63 28.21 11.86
CA GLN A 106 -8.39 26.78 11.61
C GLN A 106 -7.77 26.11 12.84
N SER A 107 -8.21 24.89 13.18
CA SER A 107 -7.55 24.10 14.22
C SER A 107 -6.18 23.60 13.75
N ALA A 108 -5.28 23.27 14.68
CA ALA A 108 -3.99 22.67 14.34
C ALA A 108 -4.13 21.33 13.59
N GLU A 109 -5.15 20.53 13.95
CA GLU A 109 -5.45 19.25 13.32
C GLU A 109 -5.91 19.41 11.86
N ASP A 110 -6.75 20.42 11.59
CA ASP A 110 -7.22 20.70 10.23
C ASP A 110 -6.08 21.19 9.31
N ALA A 111 -5.16 21.98 9.86
CA ALA A 111 -3.97 22.45 9.14
C ALA A 111 -3.03 21.29 8.78
N GLU A 112 -2.86 20.32 9.69
CA GLU A 112 -2.09 19.10 9.43
C GLU A 112 -2.78 18.22 8.38
N LYS A 113 -4.10 18.04 8.46
CA LYS A 113 -4.89 17.27 7.49
C LYS A 113 -4.83 17.88 6.08
N GLU A 114 -4.93 19.20 5.97
CA GLU A 114 -4.76 19.92 4.69
C GLU A 114 -3.35 19.71 4.13
N THR A 115 -2.32 19.80 4.98
CA THR A 115 -0.93 19.58 4.59
C THR A 115 -0.69 18.16 4.11
N LYS A 116 -1.20 17.17 4.83
CA LYS A 116 -1.15 15.76 4.44
C LYS A 116 -1.80 15.53 3.07
N ALA A 117 -3.00 16.08 2.84
CA ALA A 117 -3.69 15.92 1.56
C ALA A 117 -2.90 16.53 0.40
N LYS A 118 -2.29 17.71 0.61
CA LYS A 118 -1.39 18.34 -0.37
C LYS A 118 -0.15 17.48 -0.64
N LEU A 119 0.47 16.92 0.41
CA LEU A 119 1.62 16.04 0.29
C LEU A 119 1.26 14.76 -0.48
N LEU A 120 0.17 14.08 -0.15
CA LEU A 120 -0.27 12.87 -0.85
C LEU A 120 -0.39 13.08 -2.36
N LYS A 121 -0.99 14.21 -2.77
CA LYS A 121 -1.11 14.57 -4.19
C LYS A 121 0.24 14.83 -4.86
N ASN A 122 1.17 15.45 -4.14
CA ASN A 122 2.47 15.85 -4.68
C ASN A 122 3.54 14.75 -4.57
N LEU A 123 3.34 13.73 -3.74
CA LEU A 123 4.28 12.61 -3.57
C LEU A 123 4.22 11.60 -4.72
N TRP A 124 3.28 11.73 -5.66
CA TRP A 124 3.15 10.83 -6.81
C TRP A 124 2.89 11.60 -8.10
N GLY A 125 3.26 11.03 -9.25
CA GLY A 125 3.02 11.63 -10.56
C GLY A 125 4.04 12.71 -10.94
N ASP A 126 3.69 13.56 -11.89
CA ASP A 126 4.50 14.68 -12.39
C ASP A 126 4.45 15.89 -11.45
N HIS A 127 4.85 15.64 -10.21
CA HIS A 127 5.02 16.63 -9.17
C HIS A 127 6.47 16.63 -8.74
N TYR A 128 7.15 17.75 -8.90
CA TYR A 128 8.56 17.92 -8.63
C TYR A 128 8.77 18.98 -7.57
N PHE A 129 9.75 18.79 -6.70
CA PHE A 129 10.06 19.71 -5.62
C PHE A 129 11.41 20.37 -5.86
N ASN A 130 11.44 21.70 -5.73
CA ASN A 130 12.67 22.47 -5.79
C ASN A 130 13.18 22.73 -4.36
N PRO A 131 14.32 22.15 -3.96
CA PRO A 131 14.86 22.33 -2.60
C PRO A 131 15.24 23.78 -2.28
N LYS A 132 15.65 24.56 -3.30
CA LYS A 132 16.09 25.96 -3.13
C LYS A 132 14.93 26.90 -2.88
N THR A 133 13.85 26.76 -3.66
CA THR A 133 12.68 27.63 -3.54
C THR A 133 11.62 27.07 -2.59
N ARG A 134 11.74 25.80 -2.19
CA ARG A 134 10.78 25.02 -1.39
C ARG A 134 9.38 24.99 -2.01
N LYS A 135 9.28 25.09 -3.33
CA LYS A 135 8.03 25.07 -4.10
C LYS A 135 7.89 23.81 -4.93
N TRP A 136 6.65 23.40 -5.11
CA TRP A 136 6.25 22.33 -6.04
C TRP A 136 6.06 22.90 -7.44
N THR A 137 6.46 22.14 -8.46
CA THR A 137 6.23 22.42 -9.88
C THR A 137 5.78 21.15 -10.59
N LYS A 138 5.11 21.30 -11.74
CA LYS A 138 4.74 20.19 -12.62
C LYS A 138 5.79 19.90 -13.71
N THR A 139 6.73 20.81 -13.89
CA THR A 139 7.77 20.68 -14.91
C THR A 139 9.07 20.16 -14.31
N PRO A 140 9.72 19.18 -14.96
CA PRO A 140 11.07 18.78 -14.57
C PRO A 140 12.05 19.93 -14.85
N GLY A 141 13.17 19.96 -14.12
CA GLY A 141 14.20 20.97 -14.30
C GLY A 141 15.51 20.61 -13.58
N ALA A 142 16.60 21.30 -13.91
CA ALA A 142 17.90 21.04 -13.32
C ALA A 142 17.89 21.23 -11.80
N GLY A 143 18.25 20.19 -11.06
CA GLY A 143 18.24 20.18 -9.59
C GLY A 143 16.85 20.09 -8.95
N ILE A 144 15.79 19.90 -9.74
CA ILE A 144 14.42 19.66 -9.28
C ILE A 144 14.15 18.16 -9.44
N LYS A 145 13.70 17.51 -8.37
CA LYS A 145 13.45 16.07 -8.38
C LYS A 145 11.99 15.77 -8.10
N ARG A 146 11.50 14.66 -8.65
CA ARG A 146 10.12 14.20 -8.42
C ARG A 146 9.85 14.01 -6.93
N GLY A 147 8.64 14.32 -6.48
CA GLY A 147 8.23 14.21 -5.09
C GLY A 147 8.48 12.83 -4.51
N PHE A 148 8.03 11.78 -5.20
CA PHE A 148 8.29 10.40 -4.79
C PHE A 148 9.79 10.10 -4.65
N VAL A 149 10.59 10.53 -5.63
CA VAL A 149 12.02 10.26 -5.66
C VAL A 149 12.74 10.99 -4.53
N GLN A 150 12.44 12.27 -4.32
CA GLN A 150 13.12 13.10 -3.33
C GLN A 150 12.72 12.77 -1.90
N PHE A 151 11.43 12.56 -1.64
CA PHE A 151 10.91 12.40 -0.28
C PHE A 151 10.73 10.94 0.14
N ILE A 152 10.80 9.97 -0.77
CA ILE A 152 10.57 8.56 -0.42
C ILE A 152 11.78 7.73 -0.80
N LEU A 153 12.10 7.66 -2.09
CA LEU A 153 13.19 6.79 -2.54
C LEU A 153 14.55 7.25 -2.02
N GLN A 154 14.90 8.53 -2.12
CA GLN A 154 16.22 9.00 -1.70
C GLN A 154 16.57 8.68 -0.24
N PRO A 155 15.71 8.97 0.76
CA PRO A 155 15.97 8.55 2.14
C PRO A 155 16.19 7.04 2.28
N ILE A 156 15.40 6.22 1.57
CA ILE A 156 15.55 4.76 1.57
C ILE A 156 16.91 4.37 0.94
N TYR A 157 17.24 4.87 -0.24
CA TYR A 157 18.52 4.62 -0.92
C TYR A 157 19.72 5.02 -0.06
N GLN A 158 19.67 6.22 0.55
CA GLN A 158 20.74 6.70 1.42
C GLN A 158 20.94 5.80 2.63
N LEU A 159 19.84 5.33 3.25
CA LEU A 159 19.89 4.41 4.38
C LEU A 159 20.44 3.05 3.98
N PHE A 160 19.97 2.48 2.86
CA PHE A 160 20.48 1.22 2.31
C PHE A 160 21.99 1.31 2.01
N ASN A 161 22.40 2.33 1.26
CA ASN A 161 23.80 2.49 0.85
C ASN A 161 24.71 2.74 2.06
N SER A 162 24.30 3.58 3.00
CA SER A 162 25.13 3.85 4.19
C SER A 162 25.32 2.62 5.07
N ILE A 163 24.28 1.80 5.28
CA ILE A 163 24.38 0.54 6.04
C ILE A 163 25.26 -0.47 5.28
N MET A 164 25.05 -0.64 3.96
CA MET A 164 25.79 -1.62 3.16
C MET A 164 27.27 -1.23 2.98
N SER A 165 27.59 0.06 2.93
CA SER A 165 28.96 0.58 2.87
C SER A 165 29.64 0.71 4.24
N GLY A 166 28.95 0.38 5.35
CA GLY A 166 29.52 0.45 6.69
C GLY A 166 29.75 1.89 7.22
N GLU A 167 29.06 2.89 6.67
CA GLU A 167 29.18 4.31 7.07
C GLU A 167 28.48 4.59 8.42
N LYS A 168 29.05 4.07 9.52
CA LYS A 168 28.42 4.02 10.86
C LYS A 168 27.89 5.35 11.37
N ASP A 169 28.70 6.41 11.29
CA ASP A 169 28.28 7.73 11.76
C ASP A 169 27.08 8.28 10.97
N LYS A 170 27.00 7.96 9.67
CA LYS A 170 25.93 8.45 8.80
C LYS A 170 24.64 7.70 9.02
N TYR A 171 24.66 6.36 8.99
CA TYR A 171 23.43 5.59 9.20
C TYR A 171 22.90 5.75 10.63
N THR A 172 23.77 5.89 11.64
CA THR A 172 23.34 6.09 13.03
C THR A 172 22.59 7.43 13.16
N LYS A 173 23.14 8.52 12.62
CA LYS A 173 22.45 9.83 12.56
C LYS A 173 21.12 9.75 11.80
N MET A 174 21.07 8.98 10.71
CA MET A 174 19.82 8.79 9.97
C MET A 174 18.77 8.04 10.80
N ILE A 175 19.15 6.93 11.44
CA ILE A 175 18.30 6.12 12.34
C ILE A 175 17.71 7.00 13.44
N ASP A 176 18.54 7.84 14.08
CA ASP A 176 18.10 8.77 15.12
C ASP A 176 17.14 9.83 14.57
N SER A 177 17.44 10.42 13.41
CA SER A 177 16.59 11.44 12.76
C SER A 177 15.22 10.92 12.29
N LEU A 178 15.14 9.61 12.05
CA LEU A 178 13.93 8.88 11.70
C LEU A 178 13.18 8.39 12.95
N GLY A 179 13.77 8.56 14.16
CA GLY A 179 13.19 8.16 15.43
C GLY A 179 13.17 6.64 15.65
N ILE A 180 14.05 5.91 14.97
CA ILE A 180 14.09 4.44 15.03
C ILE A 180 14.89 4.02 16.26
N LYS A 181 14.27 3.23 17.14
CA LYS A 181 14.91 2.74 18.37
C LYS A 181 15.44 1.31 18.19
N LEU A 182 16.75 1.16 18.30
CA LEU A 182 17.44 -0.14 18.30
C LEU A 182 17.72 -0.62 19.72
N ALA A 183 17.44 -1.89 19.98
CA ALA A 183 17.88 -2.61 21.18
C ALA A 183 19.41 -2.79 21.19
N ASN A 184 19.98 -3.19 22.32
CA ASN A 184 21.44 -3.25 22.46
C ASN A 184 22.06 -4.31 21.54
N ASP A 185 21.46 -5.48 21.45
CA ASP A 185 21.85 -6.56 20.54
C ASP A 185 21.66 -6.18 19.06
N GLU A 186 20.64 -5.37 18.75
CA GLU A 186 20.40 -4.89 17.38
C GLU A 186 21.45 -3.86 16.90
N LYS A 187 22.15 -3.18 17.82
CA LYS A 187 23.23 -2.23 17.48
C LYS A 187 24.53 -2.91 17.06
N ASP A 188 24.69 -4.18 17.42
CA ASP A 188 25.85 -5.00 17.06
C ASP A 188 25.67 -5.66 15.68
N LEU A 189 24.46 -5.60 15.12
CA LEU A 189 24.21 -6.07 13.76
C LEU A 189 24.87 -5.15 12.73
N ASP A 190 25.25 -5.73 11.60
CA ASP A 190 25.80 -5.01 10.44
C ASP A 190 25.06 -5.38 9.14
N SER A 191 25.43 -4.69 8.05
CA SER A 191 25.01 -4.99 6.66
C SER A 191 23.54 -5.41 6.52
N LYS A 192 23.25 -6.62 6.01
CA LYS A 192 21.89 -7.10 5.72
C LYS A 192 21.06 -7.34 6.99
N PRO A 193 21.57 -7.98 8.06
CA PRO A 193 20.85 -8.09 9.33
C PRO A 193 20.41 -6.74 9.90
N LEU A 194 21.31 -5.75 9.97
CA LEU A 194 20.98 -4.42 10.47
C LEU A 194 19.94 -3.74 9.58
N LEU A 195 20.15 -3.78 8.26
CA LEU A 195 19.23 -3.21 7.29
C LEU A 195 17.81 -3.76 7.44
N LYS A 196 17.67 -5.09 7.56
CA LYS A 196 16.37 -5.74 7.78
C LYS A 196 15.70 -5.24 9.06
N THR A 197 16.45 -5.16 10.16
CA THR A 197 15.94 -4.71 11.46
C THR A 197 15.50 -3.26 11.43
N VAL A 198 16.33 -2.37 10.89
CA VAL A 198 16.03 -0.94 10.76
C VAL A 198 14.79 -0.71 9.89
N MET A 199 14.72 -1.36 8.72
CA MET A 199 13.59 -1.19 7.80
C MET A 199 12.28 -1.71 8.38
N ARG A 200 12.30 -2.85 9.10
CA ARG A 200 11.11 -3.39 9.79
C ARG A 200 10.56 -2.45 10.85
N LYS A 201 11.42 -1.74 11.58
CA LYS A 201 11.00 -0.77 12.60
C LYS A 201 10.55 0.55 12.00
N TRP A 202 11.16 0.96 10.90
CA TRP A 202 10.83 2.22 10.24
C TRP A 202 9.52 2.14 9.45
N LEU A 203 9.37 1.09 8.63
CA LEU A 203 8.27 0.90 7.69
C LEU A 203 7.72 -0.53 7.81
N PRO A 204 7.04 -0.89 8.91
CA PRO A 204 6.54 -2.25 9.10
C PRO A 204 5.55 -2.63 7.98
N ALA A 205 5.79 -3.74 7.28
CA ALA A 205 4.91 -4.17 6.20
C ALA A 205 3.47 -4.43 6.67
N SER A 206 3.29 -4.88 7.91
CA SER A 206 1.98 -5.13 8.51
C SER A 206 1.14 -3.86 8.61
N GLU A 207 1.73 -2.72 8.98
CA GLU A 207 0.99 -1.44 9.05
C GLU A 207 0.49 -1.04 7.67
N ALA A 208 1.35 -1.08 6.66
CA ALA A 208 0.99 -0.71 5.29
C ALA A 208 -0.14 -1.61 4.73
N LEU A 209 -0.06 -2.92 4.97
CA LEU A 209 -1.06 -3.86 4.48
C LEU A 209 -2.39 -3.76 5.24
N LEU A 210 -2.34 -3.63 6.57
CA LEU A 210 -3.54 -3.50 7.39
C LEU A 210 -4.29 -2.19 7.08
N ASP A 211 -3.57 -1.08 6.92
CA ASP A 211 -4.17 0.20 6.50
C ASP A 211 -4.92 0.01 5.17
N MET A 212 -4.30 -0.65 4.19
CA MET A 212 -4.95 -0.88 2.90
C MET A 212 -6.20 -1.75 3.02
N ILE A 213 -6.14 -2.81 3.82
CA ILE A 213 -7.27 -3.72 4.05
C ILE A 213 -8.42 -2.96 4.72
N VAL A 214 -8.14 -2.23 5.80
CA VAL A 214 -9.17 -1.56 6.60
C VAL A 214 -9.81 -0.40 5.84
N TYR A 215 -9.02 0.41 5.13
CA TYR A 215 -9.54 1.62 4.48
C TYR A 215 -10.14 1.40 3.09
N HIS A 216 -9.72 0.33 2.38
CA HIS A 216 -10.09 0.17 0.98
C HIS A 216 -10.87 -1.11 0.68
N LEU A 217 -10.79 -2.15 1.51
CA LEU A 217 -11.59 -3.35 1.30
C LEU A 217 -12.97 -3.20 1.98
N PRO A 218 -14.07 -3.46 1.26
CA PRO A 218 -15.41 -3.33 1.80
C PRO A 218 -15.68 -4.45 2.82
N SER A 219 -16.46 -4.12 3.86
CA SER A 219 -16.98 -5.11 4.79
C SER A 219 -17.99 -6.05 4.11
N PRO A 220 -18.29 -7.22 4.68
CA PRO A 220 -19.42 -8.06 4.30
C PRO A 220 -20.72 -7.31 4.01
N VAL A 221 -21.10 -6.40 4.91
CA VAL A 221 -22.34 -5.62 4.85
C VAL A 221 -22.37 -4.71 3.63
N THR A 222 -21.22 -4.14 3.25
CA THR A 222 -21.12 -3.32 2.04
C THR A 222 -21.02 -4.19 0.78
N ALA A 223 -20.21 -5.24 0.83
CA ALA A 223 -19.90 -6.08 -0.33
C ALA A 223 -21.09 -6.91 -0.79
N GLN A 224 -21.84 -7.53 0.13
CA GLN A 224 -22.93 -8.42 -0.25
C GLN A 224 -24.06 -7.70 -1.00
N LYS A 225 -24.28 -6.40 -0.74
CA LYS A 225 -25.27 -5.58 -1.45
C LYS A 225 -25.14 -5.64 -2.96
N TYR A 226 -23.92 -5.52 -3.47
CA TYR A 226 -23.63 -5.54 -4.90
C TYR A 226 -23.11 -6.90 -5.38
N ARG A 227 -22.82 -7.85 -4.49
CA ARG A 227 -22.36 -9.21 -4.86
C ARG A 227 -23.47 -10.26 -4.83
N VAL A 228 -24.65 -9.97 -4.28
CA VAL A 228 -25.74 -10.95 -4.15
C VAL A 228 -26.10 -11.63 -5.48
N GLU A 229 -26.09 -10.89 -6.59
CA GLU A 229 -26.38 -11.43 -7.92
C GLU A 229 -25.36 -12.47 -8.40
N ASN A 230 -24.11 -12.38 -7.94
CA ASN A 230 -23.07 -13.37 -8.25
C ASN A 230 -23.12 -14.56 -7.28
N LEU A 231 -23.66 -14.36 -6.08
CA LEU A 231 -23.63 -15.35 -5.00
C LEU A 231 -24.89 -16.21 -4.93
N TYR A 232 -26.00 -15.76 -5.52
CA TYR A 232 -27.30 -16.42 -5.41
C TYR A 232 -27.98 -16.56 -6.78
N GLU A 233 -28.30 -17.80 -7.15
CA GLU A 233 -28.92 -18.13 -8.45
C GLU A 233 -30.46 -18.06 -8.42
N GLY A 234 -31.06 -17.94 -7.24
CA GLY A 234 -32.52 -17.87 -7.09
C GLY A 234 -33.11 -16.48 -7.38
N PRO A 235 -34.43 -16.30 -7.23
CA PRO A 235 -35.09 -15.01 -7.46
C PRO A 235 -34.57 -13.93 -6.50
N MET A 236 -34.29 -12.72 -7.01
CA MET A 236 -33.75 -11.62 -6.18
C MET A 236 -34.74 -11.02 -5.17
N GLU A 237 -36.02 -11.34 -5.32
CA GLU A 237 -37.11 -11.00 -4.39
C GLU A 237 -37.26 -12.03 -3.26
N ASP A 238 -36.53 -13.15 -3.31
CA ASP A 238 -36.58 -14.18 -2.29
C ASP A 238 -36.01 -13.69 -0.94
N ALA A 239 -36.49 -14.30 0.15
CA ALA A 239 -36.02 -14.01 1.49
C ALA A 239 -34.51 -14.29 1.65
N CYS A 240 -33.97 -15.32 0.99
CA CYS A 240 -32.54 -15.63 1.05
C CYS A 240 -31.70 -14.58 0.31
N ALA A 241 -32.13 -14.14 -0.88
CA ALA A 241 -31.46 -13.08 -1.62
C ALA A 241 -31.44 -11.77 -0.81
N THR A 242 -32.56 -11.42 -0.19
CA THR A 242 -32.67 -10.23 0.66
C THR A 242 -31.78 -10.32 1.90
N ALA A 243 -31.75 -11.47 2.57
CA ALA A 243 -30.89 -11.70 3.72
C ALA A 243 -29.39 -11.62 3.36
N ILE A 244 -28.98 -12.22 2.23
CA ILE A 244 -27.61 -12.09 1.70
C ILE A 244 -27.32 -10.62 1.40
N ARG A 245 -28.17 -9.93 0.65
CA ARG A 245 -27.97 -8.52 0.27
C ARG A 245 -27.74 -7.63 1.50
N ASN A 246 -28.46 -7.90 2.58
CA ASN A 246 -28.40 -7.12 3.82
C ASN A 246 -27.36 -7.63 4.83
N CYS A 247 -26.70 -8.77 4.59
CA CYS A 247 -25.85 -9.45 5.55
C CYS A 247 -26.57 -9.69 6.90
N ASP A 248 -27.83 -10.13 6.82
CA ASP A 248 -28.73 -10.23 7.97
C ASP A 248 -28.47 -11.51 8.81
N PRO A 249 -28.01 -11.39 10.07
CA PRO A 249 -27.78 -12.56 10.92
C PRO A 249 -29.06 -13.23 11.44
N THR A 250 -30.22 -12.59 11.26
CA THR A 250 -31.53 -13.12 11.67
C THR A 250 -32.34 -13.72 10.52
N GLY A 251 -31.83 -13.61 9.28
CA GLY A 251 -32.44 -14.19 8.09
C GLY A 251 -32.19 -15.71 7.95
N PRO A 252 -32.62 -16.30 6.81
CA PRO A 252 -32.37 -17.71 6.51
C PRO A 252 -30.87 -18.05 6.52
N LEU A 253 -30.53 -19.23 7.05
CA LEU A 253 -29.15 -19.72 7.05
C LEU A 253 -28.68 -20.01 5.62
N MET A 254 -27.70 -19.24 5.15
CA MET A 254 -27.03 -19.41 3.88
C MET A 254 -25.54 -19.70 4.12
N LEU A 255 -25.03 -20.79 3.54
CA LEU A 255 -23.63 -21.19 3.65
C LEU A 255 -23.11 -21.67 2.30
N TYR A 256 -21.97 -21.14 1.87
CA TYR A 256 -21.23 -21.64 0.71
C TYR A 256 -19.98 -22.40 1.17
N VAL A 257 -19.97 -23.72 0.97
CA VAL A 257 -18.79 -24.55 1.23
C VAL A 257 -17.80 -24.41 0.07
N SER A 258 -16.69 -23.72 0.33
CA SER A 258 -15.65 -23.45 -0.66
C SER A 258 -14.64 -24.60 -0.82
N LYS A 259 -14.36 -25.33 0.27
CA LYS A 259 -13.31 -26.36 0.27
C LYS A 259 -13.54 -27.39 1.38
N MET A 260 -13.21 -28.64 1.08
CA MET A 260 -13.06 -29.70 2.08
C MET A 260 -11.60 -29.73 2.56
N VAL A 261 -11.37 -29.46 3.85
CA VAL A 261 -10.05 -29.41 4.47
C VAL A 261 -9.79 -30.74 5.16
N PRO A 262 -8.72 -31.48 4.80
CA PRO A 262 -8.41 -32.76 5.43
C PRO A 262 -8.09 -32.58 6.91
N THR A 263 -8.55 -33.51 7.72
CA THR A 263 -8.21 -33.57 9.14
C THR A 263 -7.03 -34.52 9.38
N SER A 264 -6.50 -34.54 10.61
CA SER A 264 -5.51 -35.54 11.04
C SER A 264 -6.08 -36.96 11.02
N ASP A 265 -7.40 -37.10 11.16
CA ASP A 265 -8.09 -38.38 11.11
C ASP A 265 -8.29 -38.79 9.65
N LYS A 266 -7.70 -39.92 9.25
CA LYS A 266 -7.85 -40.46 7.90
C LYS A 266 -9.33 -40.68 7.58
N GLY A 267 -9.78 -40.10 6.47
CA GLY A 267 -11.15 -40.23 5.96
C GLY A 267 -12.14 -39.18 6.48
N ARG A 268 -11.70 -38.20 7.28
CA ARG A 268 -12.54 -37.08 7.73
C ARG A 268 -12.03 -35.74 7.18
N PHE A 269 -12.98 -34.88 6.80
CA PHE A 269 -12.74 -33.56 6.26
C PHE A 269 -13.63 -32.54 6.96
N TYR A 270 -13.09 -31.35 7.23
CA TYR A 270 -13.87 -30.18 7.63
C TYR A 270 -14.37 -29.45 6.39
N ALA A 271 -15.67 -29.13 6.34
CA ALA A 271 -16.20 -28.21 5.36
C ALA A 271 -15.79 -26.78 5.74
N PHE A 272 -15.05 -26.11 4.87
CA PHE A 272 -14.63 -24.72 5.04
C PHE A 272 -15.42 -23.83 4.08
N GLY A 273 -16.14 -22.87 4.63
CA GLY A 273 -17.08 -22.04 3.89
C GLY A 273 -17.41 -20.75 4.62
N ARG A 274 -18.22 -19.93 3.97
CA ARG A 274 -18.76 -18.69 4.51
C ARG A 274 -20.26 -18.64 4.30
#